data_AF-A0AA96ISX5-F1
#
_entry.id   AF-A0AA96ISX5-F1
#
_cell.length_a   1.000
_cell.length_b   1.000
_cell.length_c   1.000
_cell.angle_alpha   90.00
_cell.angle_beta   90.00
_cell.angle_gamma   90.00
#
_symmetry.space_group_name_H-M   'P 1'
#
loop_
_entity.id
_entity.type
_entity.pdbx_description
1 polymer ?
#
loop_
_entity_poly.entity_id
_entity_poly.type
_entity_poly.pdbx_seq_one_letter_code
_entity_poly.pdbx_strand_id
1 'polypeptide(L)'
;MMQTKSRERIRNLAEVYTNEREVKAMLDLIPMKTVDDIIRYKYLEPACGNGNFLIEILRRKLARVNEKYAQRSMREFEFFHARALSTLYGIDICYENVSEARERLYREVKSNIDLHKGSFFYSEGFFPLIRYLLEKNIVHGDAINGAERITFTEYKVKGKAFEQLRYRFDSLTDKNPQPINAIPSKHFLVIGMEYQILTGCDDERIQRHFELV
;
A
#
# COMPACT_ATOMS: atom_id res chain seq x y z
N MET A 1 7.75 20.50 8.80
CA MET A 1 7.40 19.29 9.58
C MET A 1 8.45 19.06 10.63
N MET A 2 8.04 18.66 11.84
CA MET A 2 8.93 18.28 12.92
C MET A 2 9.59 16.93 12.57
N GLN A 3 10.92 16.84 12.64
CA GLN A 3 11.67 15.65 12.20
C GLN A 3 11.78 14.55 13.26
N THR A 4 11.28 14.78 14.48
CA THR A 4 11.32 13.83 15.60
C THR A 4 10.07 14.00 16.46
N LYS A 5 9.54 12.93 17.08
CA LYS A 5 8.40 13.03 18.01
C LYS A 5 8.85 13.31 19.45
N SER A 6 9.85 12.59 19.95
CA SER A 6 10.39 12.79 21.30
C SER A 6 11.83 12.29 21.43
N ARG A 7 12.59 12.81 22.41
CA ARG A 7 13.97 12.36 22.67
C ARG A 7 14.03 10.90 23.13
N GLU A 8 12.99 10.42 23.79
CA GLU A 8 12.87 9.02 24.22
C GLU A 8 12.72 8.07 23.02
N ARG A 9 11.89 8.43 22.04
CA ARG A 9 11.71 7.63 20.81
C ARG A 9 12.98 7.63 19.96
N ILE A 10 13.73 8.73 19.91
CA ILE A 10 15.07 8.76 19.28
C ILE A 10 15.99 7.76 20.00
N ARG A 11 16.03 7.77 21.33
CA ARG A 11 16.93 6.90 22.10
C ARG A 11 16.58 5.42 21.96
N ASN A 12 15.29 5.09 22.06
CA ASN A 12 14.84 3.70 22.15
C ASN A 12 14.56 3.06 20.79
N LEU A 13 14.19 3.86 19.78
CA LEU A 13 13.78 3.38 18.45
C LEU A 13 14.63 3.95 17.30
N ALA A 14 15.59 4.82 17.58
CA ALA A 14 16.31 5.59 16.55
C ALA A 14 15.37 6.38 15.62
N GLU A 15 14.20 6.80 16.11
CA GLU A 15 13.17 7.43 15.28
C GLU A 15 13.56 8.84 14.81
N VAL A 16 13.74 9.00 13.49
CA VAL A 16 13.91 10.27 12.81
C VAL A 16 13.11 10.24 11.51
N TYR A 17 12.43 11.35 11.20
CA TYR A 17 11.66 11.49 9.96
C TYR A 17 12.49 12.18 8.89
N THR A 18 12.80 11.44 7.83
CA THR A 18 13.45 11.98 6.64
C THR A 18 12.61 13.12 6.06
N ASN A 19 13.27 14.26 5.82
CA ASN A 19 12.64 15.44 5.25
C ASN A 19 12.14 15.16 3.83
N GLU A 20 10.98 15.71 3.45
CA GLU A 20 10.39 15.57 2.11
C GLU A 20 11.37 15.90 0.99
N ARG A 21 12.22 16.93 1.16
CA ARG A 21 13.25 17.29 0.17
C ARG A 21 14.21 16.13 -0.08
N GLU A 22 14.69 15.49 0.98
CA GLU A 22 15.65 14.39 0.89
C GLU A 22 14.98 13.13 0.33
N VAL A 23 13.74 12.85 0.72
CA VAL A 23 12.95 11.74 0.15
C VAL A 23 12.82 11.89 -1.36
N LYS A 24 12.44 13.07 -1.85
CA LYS A 24 12.30 13.32 -3.29
C LYS A 24 13.63 13.17 -4.02
N ALA A 25 14.69 13.79 -3.49
CA ALA A 25 16.03 13.70 -4.07
C ALA A 25 16.51 12.24 -4.17
N MET A 26 16.32 11.42 -3.14
CA MET A 26 16.69 10.02 -3.17
C MET A 26 15.89 9.21 -4.18
N LEU A 27 14.58 9.43 -4.27
CA LEU A 27 13.74 8.72 -5.25
C LEU A 27 14.02 9.13 -6.69
N ASP A 28 14.52 10.35 -6.93
CA ASP A 28 14.93 10.82 -8.26
C ASP A 28 16.21 10.14 -8.78
N LEU A 29 16.99 9.51 -7.89
CA LEU A 29 18.17 8.72 -8.26
C LEU A 29 17.83 7.32 -8.79
N ILE A 30 16.61 6.83 -8.56
CA ILE A 30 16.24 5.46 -8.93
C ILE A 30 16.02 5.40 -10.45
N PRO A 31 16.85 4.67 -11.21
CA PRO A 31 16.74 4.63 -12.65
C PRO A 31 15.44 3.93 -13.06
N MET A 32 14.62 4.62 -13.85
CA MET A 32 13.41 4.05 -14.44
C MET A 32 13.71 3.56 -15.85
N LYS A 33 13.42 2.29 -16.16
CA LYS A 33 13.58 1.78 -17.54
C LYS A 33 12.55 2.42 -18.46
N THR A 34 11.30 2.49 -18.01
CA THR A 34 10.22 3.20 -18.70
C THR A 34 9.29 3.86 -17.69
N VAL A 35 8.64 4.97 -18.09
CA VAL A 35 7.58 5.63 -17.29
C VAL A 35 6.36 4.71 -17.12
N ASP A 36 6.21 3.71 -18.00
CA ASP A 36 5.14 2.72 -17.95
C ASP A 36 5.30 1.69 -16.82
N ASP A 37 6.54 1.47 -16.36
CA ASP A 37 6.85 0.49 -15.34
C ASP A 37 6.63 1.01 -13.91
N ILE A 38 6.42 2.32 -13.71
CA ILE A 38 6.28 2.97 -12.40
C ILE A 38 5.22 2.25 -11.52
N ILE A 39 4.07 1.89 -12.10
CA ILE A 39 2.99 1.20 -11.39
C ILE A 39 3.39 -0.24 -11.01
N ARG A 40 4.30 -0.87 -11.76
CA ARG A 40 4.68 -2.28 -11.64
C ARG A 40 5.91 -2.51 -10.78
N TYR A 41 6.81 -1.54 -10.65
CA TYR A 41 8.00 -1.67 -9.81
C TYR A 41 7.62 -1.89 -8.34
N LYS A 42 8.25 -2.88 -7.72
CA LYS A 42 8.06 -3.19 -6.30
C LYS A 42 9.06 -2.39 -5.48
N TYR A 43 8.58 -1.79 -4.41
CA TYR A 43 9.39 -1.05 -3.45
C TYR A 43 9.25 -1.69 -2.08
N LEU A 44 10.36 -1.83 -1.37
CA LEU A 44 10.39 -2.28 0.02
C LEU A 44 11.18 -1.27 0.84
N GLU A 45 10.54 -0.74 1.89
CA GLU A 45 11.19 0.08 2.90
C GLU A 45 11.23 -0.67 4.25
N PRO A 46 12.36 -1.31 4.64
CA PRO A 46 12.42 -2.21 5.80
C PRO A 46 12.56 -1.50 7.16
N ALA A 47 12.50 -0.17 7.19
CA ALA A 47 12.42 0.67 8.39
C ALA A 47 11.57 1.92 8.09
N CYS A 48 10.32 1.71 7.68
CA CYS A 48 9.54 2.73 7.00
C CYS A 48 9.06 3.89 7.88
N GLY A 49 9.19 3.79 9.20
CA GLY A 49 8.65 4.73 10.16
C GLY A 49 7.16 4.96 9.87
N ASN A 50 6.75 6.23 9.91
CA ASN A 50 5.39 6.63 9.54
C ASN A 50 5.17 6.77 8.02
N GLY A 51 6.10 6.31 7.18
CA GLY A 51 5.90 6.13 5.74
C GLY A 51 6.27 7.31 4.84
N ASN A 52 7.26 8.15 5.19
CA ASN A 52 7.64 9.30 4.34
C ASN A 52 8.14 8.90 2.93
N PHE A 53 8.91 7.82 2.81
CA PHE A 53 9.26 7.27 1.49
C PHE A 53 8.05 6.64 0.81
N LEU A 54 7.28 5.85 1.56
CA LEU A 54 6.13 5.13 1.03
C LEU A 54 5.08 6.07 0.41
N ILE A 55 4.78 7.19 1.07
CA ILE A 55 3.78 8.17 0.59
C ILE A 55 4.24 8.85 -0.70
N GLU A 56 5.53 9.19 -0.81
CA GLU A 56 6.07 9.82 -2.02
C GLU A 56 6.14 8.83 -3.19
N ILE A 57 6.52 7.57 -2.92
CA ILE A 57 6.46 6.48 -3.91
C ILE A 57 5.01 6.28 -4.38
N LEU A 58 4.04 6.25 -3.44
CA LEU A 58 2.63 6.12 -3.78
C LEU A 58 2.17 7.28 -4.66
N ARG A 59 2.51 8.53 -4.33
CA ARG A 59 2.16 9.70 -5.15
C ARG A 59 2.68 9.60 -6.57
N ARG A 60 3.93 9.20 -6.77
CA ARG A 60 4.51 8.98 -8.11
C ARG A 60 3.75 7.90 -8.87
N LYS A 61 3.38 6.80 -8.20
CA LYS A 61 2.56 5.75 -8.80
C LYS A 61 1.16 6.25 -9.16
N LEU A 62 0.48 6.96 -8.26
CA LEU A 62 -0.86 7.48 -8.49
C LEU A 62 -0.88 8.56 -9.57
N ALA A 63 0.13 9.43 -9.66
CA ALA A 63 0.28 10.36 -10.77
C ALA A 63 0.29 9.62 -12.12
N ARG A 64 1.01 8.49 -12.21
CA ARG A 64 0.99 7.66 -13.42
C ARG A 64 -0.35 6.97 -13.65
N VAL A 65 -1.02 6.52 -12.60
CA VAL A 65 -2.38 5.96 -12.70
C VAL A 65 -3.35 7.01 -13.26
N ASN A 66 -3.26 8.24 -12.79
CA ASN A 66 -4.14 9.34 -13.20
C ASN A 66 -3.95 9.69 -14.66
N GLU A 67 -2.69 9.84 -15.09
CA GLU A 67 -2.34 10.12 -16.48
C GLU A 67 -2.91 9.06 -17.45
N LYS A 68 -2.88 7.78 -17.08
CA LYS A 68 -3.32 6.68 -17.96
C LYS A 68 -4.81 6.32 -17.85
N TYR A 69 -5.38 6.43 -16.65
CA TYR A 69 -6.64 5.76 -16.32
C TYR A 69 -7.71 6.68 -15.73
N ALA A 70 -7.43 7.97 -15.46
CA ALA A 70 -8.45 8.89 -14.94
C ALA A 70 -9.66 9.06 -15.88
N GLN A 71 -9.46 8.91 -17.20
CA GLN A 71 -10.54 8.96 -18.19
C GLN A 71 -11.23 7.61 -18.43
N ARG A 72 -10.78 6.54 -17.77
CA ARG A 72 -11.37 5.20 -17.89
C ARG A 72 -12.53 5.01 -16.91
N SER A 73 -13.20 3.86 -17.01
CA SER A 73 -14.26 3.46 -16.06
C SER A 73 -13.77 3.51 -14.60
N MET A 74 -14.67 3.81 -13.66
CA MET A 74 -14.36 3.85 -12.22
C MET A 74 -13.66 2.56 -11.76
N ARG A 75 -14.24 1.41 -12.13
CA ARG A 75 -13.68 0.09 -11.79
C ARG A 75 -12.27 -0.16 -12.33
N GLU A 76 -11.93 0.39 -13.50
CA GLU A 76 -10.57 0.29 -14.04
C GLU A 76 -9.60 1.23 -13.31
N PHE A 77 -10.04 2.44 -13.00
CA PHE A 77 -9.28 3.41 -12.23
C PHE A 77 -8.94 2.88 -10.83
N GLU A 78 -9.94 2.33 -10.13
CA GLU A 78 -9.79 1.65 -8.83
C GLU A 78 -8.84 0.46 -8.90
N PHE A 79 -8.96 -0.37 -9.95
CA PHE A 79 -8.05 -1.50 -10.12
C PHE A 79 -6.58 -1.04 -10.20
N PHE A 80 -6.29 0.04 -10.92
CA PHE A 80 -4.92 0.55 -11.02
C PHE A 80 -4.43 1.26 -9.75
N HIS A 81 -5.32 1.82 -8.93
CA HIS A 81 -4.99 2.26 -7.56
C HIS A 81 -4.59 1.09 -6.69
N ALA A 82 -5.41 0.03 -6.66
CA ALA A 82 -5.09 -1.20 -5.94
C ALA A 82 -3.79 -1.83 -6.47
N ARG A 83 -3.56 -1.78 -7.80
CA ARG A 83 -2.32 -2.29 -8.39
C ARG A 83 -1.10 -1.50 -7.92
N ALA A 84 -1.15 -0.17 -7.90
CA ALA A 84 -0.07 0.66 -7.39
C ALA A 84 0.29 0.26 -5.95
N LEU A 85 -0.72 0.11 -5.09
CA LEU A 85 -0.55 -0.25 -3.69
C LEU A 85 -0.05 -1.69 -3.48
N SER A 86 -0.47 -2.63 -4.34
CA SER A 86 -0.03 -4.03 -4.32
C SER A 86 1.48 -4.21 -4.57
N THR A 87 2.19 -3.14 -4.94
CA THR A 87 3.64 -3.14 -5.22
C THR A 87 4.45 -2.30 -4.21
N LEU A 88 3.80 -1.82 -3.14
CA LEU A 88 4.42 -0.97 -2.13
C LEU A 88 4.47 -1.72 -0.80
N TYR A 89 5.67 -1.96 -0.27
CA TYR A 89 5.91 -2.74 0.94
C TYR A 89 6.70 -1.93 1.97
N GLY A 90 6.40 -2.13 3.25
CA GLY A 90 7.10 -1.49 4.35
C GLY A 90 7.16 -2.38 5.59
N ILE A 91 8.22 -2.22 6.38
CA ILE A 91 8.36 -2.84 7.70
C ILE A 91 8.75 -1.74 8.67
N ASP A 92 8.17 -1.73 9.86
CA ASP A 92 8.72 -0.96 10.97
C ASP A 92 8.56 -1.71 12.30
N ILE A 93 9.52 -1.52 13.20
CA ILE A 93 9.52 -2.14 14.53
C ILE A 93 8.51 -1.47 15.48
N CYS A 94 8.04 -0.26 15.17
CA CYS A 94 7.06 0.46 15.97
C CYS A 94 5.66 0.33 15.38
N TYR A 95 4.76 -0.32 16.11
CA TYR A 95 3.38 -0.50 15.71
C TYR A 95 2.65 0.82 15.41
N GLU A 96 2.87 1.86 16.22
CA GLU A 96 2.23 3.17 16.03
C GLU A 96 2.67 3.84 14.71
N ASN A 97 3.93 3.68 14.33
CA ASN A 97 4.46 4.14 13.05
C ASN A 97 3.83 3.39 11.88
N VAL A 98 3.73 2.06 11.97
CA VAL A 98 3.03 1.24 10.97
C VAL A 98 1.57 1.66 10.83
N SER A 99 0.87 1.85 11.95
CA SER A 99 -0.53 2.29 11.95
C SER A 99 -0.69 3.66 11.30
N GLU A 100 0.19 4.62 11.63
CA GLU A 100 0.19 5.95 11.03
C GLU A 100 0.49 5.90 9.52
N ALA A 101 1.47 5.08 9.11
CA ALA A 101 1.82 4.88 7.71
C ALA A 101 0.63 4.33 6.90
N ARG A 102 -0.06 3.30 7.42
CA ARG A 102 -1.26 2.73 6.80
C ARG A 102 -2.34 3.79 6.62
N GLU A 103 -2.64 4.57 7.65
CA GLU A 103 -3.68 5.61 7.57
C GLU A 103 -3.31 6.74 6.59
N ARG A 104 -2.04 7.18 6.57
CA ARG A 104 -1.55 8.19 5.62
C ARG A 104 -1.69 7.70 4.18
N LEU A 105 -1.31 6.47 3.90
CA LEU A 105 -1.41 5.87 2.56
C LEU A 105 -2.88 5.67 2.14
N TYR A 106 -3.74 5.23 3.06
CA TYR A 106 -5.19 5.11 2.82
C TYR A 106 -5.80 6.45 2.42
N ARG A 107 -5.50 7.52 3.17
CA ARG A 107 -5.99 8.87 2.89
C ARG A 107 -5.49 9.40 1.56
N GLU A 108 -4.24 9.12 1.19
CA GLU A 108 -3.71 9.53 -0.11
C GLU A 108 -4.46 8.85 -1.26
N VAL A 109 -4.76 7.54 -1.16
CA VAL A 109 -5.59 6.85 -2.16
C VAL A 109 -6.98 7.48 -2.23
N LYS A 110 -7.64 7.71 -1.09
CA LYS A 110 -8.97 8.30 -1.06
C LYS A 110 -8.98 9.69 -1.68
N SER A 111 -8.12 10.60 -1.20
CA SER A 111 -8.02 11.96 -1.72
C SER A 111 -7.71 11.97 -3.21
N ASN A 112 -6.84 11.07 -3.68
CA ASN A 112 -6.49 11.01 -5.10
C ASN A 112 -7.69 10.64 -5.97
N ILE A 113 -8.46 9.63 -5.57
CA ILE A 113 -9.66 9.22 -6.32
C ILE A 113 -10.72 10.32 -6.29
N ASP A 114 -10.98 10.89 -5.11
CA ASP A 114 -11.97 11.96 -4.92
C ASP A 114 -11.70 13.15 -5.83
N LEU A 115 -10.43 13.53 -5.98
CA LEU A 115 -10.01 14.62 -6.87
C LEU A 115 -10.30 14.35 -8.36
N HIS A 116 -10.33 13.08 -8.80
CA HIS A 116 -10.48 12.72 -10.22
C HIS A 116 -11.87 12.20 -10.59
N LYS A 117 -12.60 11.61 -9.63
CA LYS A 117 -13.89 10.93 -9.86
C LYS A 117 -15.01 11.44 -8.96
N GLY A 118 -14.73 12.36 -8.04
CA GLY A 118 -15.67 12.84 -7.03
C GLY A 118 -15.79 11.88 -5.83
N SER A 119 -16.39 12.37 -4.75
CA SER A 119 -16.39 11.71 -3.43
C SER A 119 -17.63 10.86 -3.12
N PHE A 120 -18.37 10.38 -4.13
CA PHE A 120 -19.73 9.85 -3.89
C PHE A 120 -19.94 8.38 -4.25
N PHE A 121 -19.28 7.85 -5.30
CA PHE A 121 -19.53 6.47 -5.78
C PHE A 121 -18.22 5.71 -5.97
N TYR A 122 -18.04 4.63 -5.22
CA TYR A 122 -16.92 3.69 -5.28
C TYR A 122 -17.51 2.31 -5.52
N SER A 123 -16.76 1.42 -6.17
CA SER A 123 -17.21 0.04 -6.29
C SER A 123 -17.19 -0.64 -4.91
N GLU A 124 -18.25 -1.39 -4.60
CA GLU A 124 -18.33 -2.20 -3.38
C GLU A 124 -17.08 -3.05 -3.17
N GLY A 125 -16.50 -2.95 -1.97
CA GLY A 125 -15.29 -3.67 -1.57
C GLY A 125 -14.00 -2.97 -1.97
N PHE A 126 -14.02 -1.81 -2.62
CA PHE A 126 -12.80 -1.13 -3.03
C PHE A 126 -11.97 -0.63 -1.83
N PHE A 127 -12.56 0.13 -0.90
CA PHE A 127 -11.80 0.59 0.28
C PHE A 127 -11.44 -0.53 1.27
N PRO A 128 -12.31 -1.52 1.51
CA PRO A 128 -11.91 -2.74 2.18
C PRO A 128 -10.67 -3.42 1.55
N LEU A 129 -10.59 -3.46 0.21
CA LEU A 129 -9.38 -3.94 -0.47
C LEU A 129 -8.16 -3.06 -0.20
N ILE A 130 -8.30 -1.73 -0.19
CA ILE A 130 -7.19 -0.83 0.13
C ILE A 130 -6.66 -1.10 1.54
N ARG A 131 -7.55 -1.27 2.53
CA ARG A 131 -7.16 -1.65 3.90
C ARG A 131 -6.47 -3.01 3.93
N TYR A 132 -7.02 -4.00 3.23
CA TYR A 132 -6.42 -5.32 3.10
C TYR A 132 -4.98 -5.25 2.58
N LEU A 133 -4.75 -4.55 1.47
CA LEU A 133 -3.42 -4.41 0.87
C LEU A 133 -2.45 -3.72 1.83
N LEU A 134 -2.88 -2.65 2.51
CA LEU A 134 -2.04 -1.93 3.49
C LEU A 134 -1.69 -2.79 4.70
N GLU A 135 -2.63 -3.59 5.20
CA GLU A 135 -2.39 -4.50 6.31
C GLU A 135 -1.36 -5.58 5.94
N LYS A 136 -1.48 -6.15 4.73
CA LYS A 136 -0.58 -7.21 4.26
C LYS A 136 0.78 -6.71 3.77
N ASN A 137 0.88 -5.44 3.38
CA ASN A 137 2.10 -4.92 2.77
C ASN A 137 2.91 -4.01 3.68
N ILE A 138 2.28 -3.30 4.62
CA ILE A 138 2.96 -2.46 5.61
C ILE A 138 2.89 -3.19 6.94
N VAL A 139 3.96 -3.88 7.32
CA VAL A 139 3.96 -4.88 8.39
C VAL A 139 4.71 -4.36 9.62
N HIS A 140 4.15 -4.64 10.80
CA HIS A 140 4.87 -4.46 12.05
C HIS A 140 5.79 -5.65 12.28
N GLY A 141 7.08 -5.41 12.41
CA GLY A 141 8.07 -6.46 12.62
C GLY A 141 9.49 -5.93 12.76
N ASP A 142 10.36 -6.78 13.31
CA ASP A 142 11.80 -6.51 13.37
C ASP A 142 12.47 -7.11 12.13
N ALA A 143 12.81 -6.26 11.16
CA ALA A 143 13.45 -6.68 9.92
C ALA A 143 14.86 -7.27 10.10
N ILE A 144 15.49 -7.06 11.26
CA ILE A 144 16.86 -7.50 11.57
C ILE A 144 16.83 -8.79 12.38
N ASN A 145 16.12 -8.79 13.52
CA ASN A 145 16.15 -9.91 14.48
C ASN A 145 14.92 -10.83 14.41
N GLY A 146 13.93 -10.51 13.58
CA GLY A 146 12.67 -11.24 13.47
C GLY A 146 12.21 -11.43 12.03
N ALA A 147 13.13 -11.40 11.05
CA ALA A 147 12.82 -11.53 9.64
C ALA A 147 12.05 -12.82 9.30
N GLU A 148 12.29 -13.90 10.04
CA GLU A 148 11.58 -15.18 9.91
C GLU A 148 10.10 -15.11 10.32
N ARG A 149 9.69 -14.07 11.07
CA ARG A 149 8.30 -13.87 11.52
C ARG A 149 7.52 -12.96 10.59
N ILE A 150 8.20 -12.28 9.67
CA ILE A 150 7.59 -11.33 8.74
C ILE A 150 7.19 -12.09 7.49
N THR A 151 5.94 -11.88 7.07
CA THR A 151 5.40 -12.45 5.83
C THR A 151 4.96 -11.34 4.90
N PHE A 152 5.40 -11.41 3.65
CA PHE A 152 4.90 -10.55 2.58
C PHE A 152 4.02 -11.31 1.60
N THR A 153 3.08 -10.58 1.00
CA THR A 153 2.21 -11.10 -0.06
C THR A 153 2.60 -10.45 -1.39
N GLU A 154 3.08 -11.25 -2.35
CA GLU A 154 3.21 -10.84 -3.74
C GLU A 154 1.86 -11.00 -4.45
N TYR A 155 1.49 -9.99 -5.25
CA TYR A 155 0.26 -10.02 -6.06
C TYR A 155 0.58 -10.16 -7.55
N LYS A 156 0.28 -11.33 -8.10
CA LYS A 156 0.30 -11.60 -9.54
C LYS A 156 -1.03 -11.20 -10.17
N VAL A 157 -0.97 -10.41 -11.24
CA VAL A 157 -2.15 -9.88 -11.91
C VAL A 157 -2.58 -10.82 -13.03
N LYS A 158 -3.86 -11.21 -13.03
CA LYS A 158 -4.52 -11.92 -14.14
C LYS A 158 -5.83 -11.18 -14.45
N GLY A 159 -5.83 -10.33 -15.48
CA GLY A 159 -6.95 -9.41 -15.74
C GLY A 159 -7.17 -8.45 -14.56
N LYS A 160 -8.38 -8.40 -14.01
CA LYS A 160 -8.74 -7.63 -12.79
C LYS A 160 -8.69 -8.48 -11.51
N ALA A 161 -7.89 -9.54 -11.51
CA ALA A 161 -7.74 -10.44 -10.36
C ALA A 161 -6.31 -10.44 -9.83
N PHE A 162 -6.19 -10.72 -8.53
CA PHE A 162 -4.91 -10.94 -7.86
C PHE A 162 -4.81 -12.40 -7.42
N GLU A 163 -3.78 -13.08 -7.90
CA GLU A 163 -3.23 -14.28 -7.26
C GLU A 163 -2.20 -13.84 -6.22
N GLN A 164 -2.23 -14.46 -5.04
CA GLN A 164 -1.44 -14.00 -3.91
C GLN A 164 -0.45 -15.07 -3.48
N LEU A 165 0.84 -14.74 -3.50
CA LEU A 165 1.91 -15.65 -3.10
C LEU A 165 2.55 -15.12 -1.83
N ARG A 166 2.52 -15.90 -0.76
CA ARG A 166 3.05 -15.50 0.54
C ARG A 166 4.47 -16.00 0.71
N TYR A 167 5.36 -15.12 1.13
CA TYR A 167 6.78 -15.39 1.35
C TYR A 167 7.19 -14.94 2.73
N ARG A 168 8.12 -15.68 3.35
CA ARG A 168 8.81 -15.24 4.56
C ARG A 168 9.89 -14.22 4.17
N PHE A 169 10.09 -13.18 4.98
CA PHE A 169 10.96 -12.08 4.58
C PHE A 169 12.44 -12.50 4.45
N ASP A 170 12.93 -13.32 5.38
CA ASP A 170 14.27 -13.90 5.34
C ASP A 170 14.54 -14.71 4.06
N SER A 171 13.56 -15.44 3.54
CA SER A 171 13.72 -16.25 2.32
C SER A 171 13.81 -15.40 1.05
N LEU A 172 13.40 -14.12 1.07
CA LEU A 172 13.50 -13.24 -0.11
C LEU A 172 14.94 -12.92 -0.52
N THR A 173 15.93 -13.25 0.30
CA THR A 173 17.35 -13.16 -0.04
C THR A 173 17.85 -14.36 -0.86
N ASP A 174 17.07 -15.44 -0.92
CA ASP A 174 17.40 -16.63 -1.70
C ASP A 174 17.35 -16.33 -3.21
N LYS A 175 18.13 -17.08 -4.01
CA LYS A 175 18.10 -16.92 -5.48
C LYS A 175 16.73 -17.24 -6.10
N ASN A 176 15.94 -18.10 -5.46
CA ASN A 176 14.63 -18.52 -5.94
C ASN A 176 13.69 -18.82 -4.76
N PRO A 177 13.23 -17.80 -4.03
CA PRO A 177 12.35 -17.98 -2.88
C PRO A 177 11.10 -18.74 -3.29
N GLN A 178 10.72 -19.74 -2.50
CA GLN A 178 9.46 -20.46 -2.69
C GLN A 178 8.38 -19.84 -1.77
N PRO A 179 7.14 -19.70 -2.27
CA PRO A 179 6.07 -19.21 -1.42
C PRO A 179 5.72 -20.26 -0.37
N ILE A 180 5.49 -19.81 0.87
CA ILE A 180 4.98 -20.66 1.95
C ILE A 180 3.50 -21.03 1.74
N ASN A 181 2.77 -20.22 0.95
CA ASN A 181 1.38 -20.44 0.60
C ASN A 181 1.01 -19.66 -0.67
N ALA A 182 0.06 -20.17 -1.44
CA ALA A 182 -0.55 -19.49 -2.59
C ALA A 182 -2.08 -19.41 -2.41
N ILE A 183 -2.63 -18.22 -2.54
CA ILE A 183 -4.08 -18.00 -2.56
C ILE A 183 -4.50 -17.87 -4.04
N PRO A 184 -5.48 -18.68 -4.49
CA PRO A 184 -5.96 -18.64 -5.87
C PRO A 184 -6.38 -17.24 -6.32
N SER A 185 -6.26 -17.01 -7.63
CA SER A 185 -6.62 -15.74 -8.25
C SER A 185 -8.08 -15.38 -7.98
N LYS A 186 -8.31 -14.17 -7.48
CA LYS A 186 -9.65 -13.66 -7.17
C LYS A 186 -9.81 -12.23 -7.65
N HIS A 187 -10.99 -11.88 -8.15
CA HIS A 187 -11.28 -10.52 -8.60
C HIS A 187 -11.03 -9.52 -7.45
N PHE A 188 -10.39 -8.39 -7.75
CA PHE A 188 -9.87 -7.47 -6.73
C PHE A 188 -10.95 -7.00 -5.74
N LEU A 189 -12.14 -6.63 -6.22
CA LEU A 189 -13.25 -6.21 -5.35
C LEU A 189 -13.76 -7.35 -4.45
N VAL A 190 -13.71 -8.60 -4.90
CA VAL A 190 -14.16 -9.73 -4.09
C VAL A 190 -13.23 -9.96 -2.91
N ILE A 191 -11.92 -9.75 -3.09
CA ILE A 191 -10.97 -9.78 -1.97
C ILE A 191 -11.34 -8.74 -0.92
N GLY A 192 -11.71 -7.54 -1.35
CA GLY A 192 -12.15 -6.48 -0.45
C GLY A 192 -13.47 -6.79 0.26
N MET A 193 -14.49 -7.26 -0.45
CA MET A 193 -15.77 -7.65 0.14
C MET A 193 -15.60 -8.76 1.19
N GLU A 194 -14.78 -9.78 0.90
CA GLU A 194 -14.48 -10.83 1.87
C GLU A 194 -13.75 -10.29 3.10
N TYR A 195 -12.79 -9.37 2.91
CA TYR A 195 -12.10 -8.72 4.01
C TYR A 195 -13.06 -7.89 4.88
N GLN A 196 -13.99 -7.18 4.27
CA GLN A 196 -15.05 -6.45 4.99
C GLN A 196 -15.93 -7.38 5.81
N ILE A 197 -16.37 -8.52 5.25
CA ILE A 197 -17.16 -9.52 5.98
C ILE A 197 -16.37 -10.06 7.18
N LEU A 198 -15.09 -10.34 7.00
CA LEU A 198 -14.23 -10.92 8.05
C LEU A 198 -13.93 -9.94 9.19
N THR A 199 -13.80 -8.65 8.90
CA THR A 199 -13.34 -7.65 9.87
C THR A 199 -14.44 -6.71 10.37
N GLY A 200 -15.58 -6.66 9.70
CA GLY A 200 -16.64 -5.69 9.94
C GLY A 200 -16.26 -4.25 9.57
N CYS A 201 -15.18 -4.02 8.82
CA CYS A 201 -14.79 -2.66 8.42
C CYS A 201 -15.85 -2.06 7.48
N ASP A 202 -16.41 -0.90 7.84
CA ASP A 202 -17.49 -0.27 7.08
C ASP A 202 -17.09 1.13 6.60
N ASP A 203 -16.12 1.18 5.67
CA ASP A 203 -15.64 2.43 5.05
C ASP A 203 -16.65 3.03 4.05
N GLU A 204 -17.66 2.25 3.64
CA GLU A 204 -18.65 2.61 2.61
C GLU A 204 -20.02 3.01 3.23
N ARG A 205 -20.11 3.07 4.56
CA ARG A 205 -21.35 3.34 5.32
C ARG A 205 -22.06 4.65 4.91
N ILE A 206 -21.30 5.65 4.45
CA ILE A 206 -21.83 6.95 4.01
C ILE A 206 -22.50 6.85 2.63
N GLN A 207 -22.07 5.95 1.75
CA GLN A 207 -22.62 5.83 0.39
C GLN A 207 -24.06 5.31 0.42
N ARG A 208 -24.34 4.35 1.29
CA ARG A 208 -25.67 3.74 1.46
C ARG A 208 -26.74 4.74 1.91
N HIS A 209 -26.35 5.86 2.52
CA HIS A 209 -27.29 6.91 2.91
C HIS A 209 -27.80 7.72 1.71
N PHE A 210 -26.98 7.86 0.65
CA PHE A 210 -27.35 8.62 -0.56
C PHE A 210 -28.11 7.78 -1.59
N GLU A 211 -28.11 6.45 -1.49
CA GLU A 211 -28.91 5.57 -2.35
C GLU A 211 -30.36 5.41 -1.86
N LEU A 212 -30.66 5.87 -0.65
CA LEU A 212 -31.98 5.73 0.01
C LEU A 212 -32.79 7.05 0.06
N VAL A 213 -32.30 8.12 -0.58
CA VAL A 213 -32.93 9.45 -0.66
C VAL A 213 -33.07 9.83 -2.13
#